data_AF-A0AAQ3MAT9-F1
#
_entry.id   AF-A0AAQ3MAT9-F1
#
_cell.length_a   1.000
_cell.length_b   1.000
_cell.length_c   1.000
_cell.angle_alpha   90.00
_cell.angle_beta   90.00
_cell.angle_gamma   90.00
#
_symmetry.space_group_name_H-M   'P 1'
#
loop_
_entity.id
_entity.type
_entity.pdbx_description
1 polymer ?
#
loop_
_entity_poly.entity_id
_entity_poly.type
_entity_poly.pdbx_seq_one_letter_code
_entity_poly.pdbx_strand_id
1 'polypeptide(L)'
;MSLGIKVGESTTFHLHHHNHNSAFYRFITIKQPHNLPIQNHNKMRFTIAVSALIGLAAAAPAVTPTKCPVDQGWELSNIIKETSNIAKSLKFNLKDTSKGLEITTKCEAIVVNKTSTPTFEGSYSCGEQSIDFSFDEDTSTIHVHRGYTDPCVGTPDFVQAFGQKVVPFTTLTTSYGSESKASKLYIPVTAMTA
;
A
#
# COMPACT_ATOMS: atom_id res chain seq x y z
N MET A 1 27.51 -41.21 34.00
CA MET A 1 27.83 -39.78 33.91
C MET A 1 26.59 -39.08 33.39
N SER A 2 25.88 -38.38 34.28
CA SER A 2 24.70 -37.57 33.92
C SER A 2 25.17 -36.19 33.51
N LEU A 3 24.65 -35.67 32.39
CA LEU A 3 24.52 -34.23 32.18
C LEU A 3 23.04 -33.90 32.20
N GLY A 4 22.61 -33.19 33.24
CA GLY A 4 21.31 -32.56 33.32
C GLY A 4 21.37 -31.18 32.66
N ILE A 5 20.39 -30.89 31.80
CA ILE A 5 20.10 -29.53 31.37
C ILE A 5 18.74 -29.16 31.94
N LYS A 6 18.75 -28.15 32.79
CA LYS A 6 17.62 -27.56 33.48
C LYS A 6 16.97 -26.56 32.51
N VAL A 7 15.78 -26.87 32.00
CA VAL A 7 15.01 -25.93 31.16
C VAL A 7 14.00 -25.23 32.07
N GLY A 8 14.21 -23.93 32.24
CA GLY A 8 13.38 -23.04 33.04
C GLY A 8 12.09 -22.66 32.32
N GLU A 9 11.01 -22.80 33.07
CA GLU A 9 9.75 -22.05 33.11
C GLU A 9 9.20 -21.42 31.81
N SER A 10 8.06 -22.00 31.41
CA SER A 10 7.12 -21.50 30.43
C SER A 10 6.39 -20.26 30.96
N THR A 11 6.41 -19.16 30.20
CA THR A 11 5.54 -18.00 30.44
C THR A 11 4.57 -17.87 29.28
N THR A 12 3.30 -18.16 29.57
CA THR A 12 2.17 -17.96 28.67
C THR A 12 1.81 -16.48 28.61
N PHE A 13 1.73 -15.88 27.42
CA PHE A 13 1.23 -14.52 27.24
C PHE A 13 -0.28 -14.54 27.05
N HIS A 14 -1.02 -13.94 27.99
CA HIS A 14 -2.42 -13.60 27.80
C HIS A 14 -2.53 -12.15 27.30
N LEU A 15 -2.92 -11.98 26.04
CA LEU A 15 -3.35 -10.69 25.52
C LEU A 15 -4.78 -10.40 26.01
N HIS A 16 -4.92 -9.55 27.01
CA HIS A 16 -6.20 -8.91 27.31
C HIS A 16 -6.35 -7.67 26.43
N HIS A 17 -7.31 -7.72 25.50
CA HIS A 17 -7.84 -6.54 24.82
C HIS A 17 -8.54 -5.64 25.85
N HIS A 18 -7.92 -4.51 26.19
CA HIS A 18 -8.60 -3.37 26.78
C HIS A 18 -8.60 -2.21 25.79
N ASN A 19 -9.73 -2.14 25.08
CA ASN A 19 -10.25 -0.94 24.46
C ASN A 19 -10.50 0.11 25.56
N HIS A 20 -9.81 1.26 25.53
CA HIS A 20 -10.23 2.54 26.12
C HIS A 20 -9.14 3.60 25.85
N ASN A 21 -9.36 4.43 24.83
CA ASN A 21 -8.57 5.65 24.61
C ASN A 21 -9.27 6.80 25.37
N SER A 22 -8.93 6.96 26.64
CA SER A 22 -9.40 8.07 27.49
C SER A 22 -8.22 9.01 27.72
N ALA A 23 -8.39 10.27 27.29
CA ALA A 23 -7.43 11.34 27.46
C ALA A 23 -6.99 11.51 28.92
N PHE A 24 -5.69 11.43 29.17
CA PHE A 24 -5.09 11.74 30.48
C PHE A 24 -5.10 13.26 30.71
N TYR A 25 -6.05 13.74 31.52
CA TYR A 25 -5.91 15.03 32.20
C TYR A 25 -5.08 14.81 33.48
N ARG A 26 -3.83 15.32 33.50
CA ARG A 26 -3.05 15.39 34.73
C ARG A 26 -3.53 16.57 35.57
N PHE A 27 -4.25 16.29 36.65
CA PHE A 27 -4.52 17.25 37.72
C PHE A 27 -3.30 17.32 38.64
N ILE A 28 -2.63 18.47 38.68
CA ILE A 28 -1.61 18.77 39.69
C ILE A 28 -2.35 19.20 40.97
N THR A 29 -2.31 18.36 42.00
CA THR A 29 -2.81 18.69 43.34
C THR A 29 -1.67 19.34 44.12
N ILE A 30 -1.76 20.65 44.38
CA ILE A 30 -0.84 21.35 45.27
C ILE A 30 -1.37 21.20 46.70
N LYS A 31 -0.65 20.46 47.56
CA LYS A 31 -0.90 20.43 49.00
C LYS A 31 -0.36 21.74 49.62
N GLN A 32 -1.26 22.55 50.18
CA GLN A 32 -0.88 23.60 51.14
C GLN A 32 -0.57 22.98 52.51
N PRO A 33 0.53 23.35 53.18
CA PRO A 33 0.66 23.19 54.62
C PRO A 33 0.14 24.43 55.35
N HIS A 34 -0.72 24.20 56.34
CA HIS A 34 -1.19 25.20 57.30
C HIS A 34 -0.33 25.20 58.58
N ASN A 35 -0.27 26.39 59.21
CA ASN A 35 0.17 26.79 60.56
C ASN A 35 1.60 27.35 60.70
N LEU A 36 1.82 28.68 60.73
CA LEU A 36 1.64 29.73 61.80
C LEU A 36 3.02 30.09 62.42
N PRO A 37 3.28 31.27 63.06
CA PRO A 37 2.47 32.48 63.27
C PRO A 37 3.17 33.85 62.97
N ILE A 38 2.32 34.89 62.90
CA ILE A 38 2.43 36.34 63.13
C ILE A 38 3.80 36.95 63.55
N GLN A 39 4.28 37.97 62.83
CA GLN A 39 4.90 39.19 63.39
C GLN A 39 4.98 40.36 62.38
N ASN A 40 4.36 41.48 62.78
CA ASN A 40 4.72 42.90 62.59
C ASN A 40 4.85 43.59 61.22
N HIS A 41 3.98 44.62 61.09
CA HIS A 41 4.10 45.91 60.40
C HIS A 41 5.39 46.20 59.61
N ASN A 42 5.26 46.33 58.28
CA ASN A 42 5.52 47.60 57.58
C ASN A 42 5.28 47.49 56.06
N LYS A 43 4.61 48.52 55.53
CA LYS A 43 4.73 49.13 54.19
C LYS A 43 4.75 48.17 52.97
N MET A 44 3.63 48.06 52.26
CA MET A 44 3.25 48.91 51.11
C MET A 44 4.00 48.56 49.80
N ARG A 45 3.20 48.23 48.78
CA ARG A 45 3.48 48.08 47.34
C ARG A 45 3.87 46.68 46.84
N PHE A 46 2.85 45.88 46.54
CA PHE A 46 2.97 44.81 45.54
C PHE A 46 2.63 45.39 44.16
N THR A 47 3.64 45.56 43.32
CA THR A 47 3.45 45.79 41.89
C THR A 47 2.98 44.47 41.28
N ILE A 48 1.71 44.42 40.86
CA ILE A 48 1.19 43.30 40.07
C ILE A 48 1.75 43.45 38.65
N ALA A 49 2.85 42.76 38.36
CA ALA A 49 3.28 42.54 36.98
C ALA A 49 2.26 41.61 36.33
N VAL A 50 1.39 42.16 35.50
CA VAL A 50 0.48 41.39 34.64
C VAL A 50 1.35 40.77 33.54
N SER A 51 1.80 39.54 33.76
CA SER A 51 2.40 38.72 32.71
C SER A 51 1.35 38.48 31.63
N ALA A 52 1.46 39.20 30.51
CA ALA A 52 0.75 38.87 29.29
C ALA A 52 1.26 37.50 28.81
N LEU A 53 0.56 36.43 29.21
CA LEU A 53 0.66 35.13 28.57
C LEU A 53 0.14 35.30 27.14
N ILE A 54 1.05 35.62 26.22
CA ILE A 54 0.81 35.43 24.79
C ILE A 54 0.74 33.92 24.60
N GLY A 55 -0.48 33.39 24.69
CA GLY A 55 -0.77 32.06 24.22
C GLY A 55 -0.48 32.03 22.73
N LEU A 56 0.68 31.50 22.34
CA LEU A 56 0.84 30.96 21.01
C LEU A 56 -0.16 29.80 20.93
N ALA A 57 -1.36 30.10 20.46
CA ALA A 57 -2.19 29.10 19.82
C ALA A 57 -1.34 28.62 18.63
N ALA A 58 -0.60 27.53 18.85
CA ALA A 58 -0.02 26.76 17.78
C ALA A 58 -1.22 26.38 16.92
N ALA A 59 -1.41 27.10 15.82
CA ALA A 59 -2.30 26.69 14.76
C ALA A 59 -1.77 25.33 14.34
N ALA A 60 -2.40 24.26 14.85
CA ALA A 60 -2.20 22.94 14.30
C ALA A 60 -2.38 23.11 12.79
N PRO A 61 -1.38 22.75 11.97
CA PRO A 61 -1.50 22.92 10.53
C PRO A 61 -2.83 22.28 10.16
N ALA A 62 -3.73 23.08 9.59
CA ALA A 62 -5.01 22.60 9.13
C ALA A 62 -4.68 21.44 8.20
N VAL A 63 -4.96 20.22 8.64
CA VAL A 63 -4.76 19.02 7.86
C VAL A 63 -5.74 19.16 6.72
N THR A 64 -5.28 19.76 5.62
CA THR A 64 -6.03 19.81 4.39
C THR A 64 -6.32 18.34 4.08
N PRO A 65 -7.59 17.94 3.96
CA PRO A 65 -7.89 16.56 3.64
C PRO A 65 -7.16 16.25 2.34
N THR A 66 -6.17 15.36 2.42
CA THR A 66 -5.48 14.84 1.25
C THR A 66 -6.57 14.25 0.37
N LYS A 67 -6.87 14.93 -0.74
CA LYS A 67 -7.86 14.42 -1.69
C LYS A 67 -7.33 13.08 -2.15
N CYS A 68 -8.03 12.03 -1.74
CA CYS A 68 -7.69 10.69 -2.14
C CYS A 68 -7.66 10.61 -3.66
N PRO A 69 -6.60 10.03 -4.23
CA PRO A 69 -6.53 9.91 -5.66
C PRO A 69 -7.69 9.04 -6.12
N VAL A 70 -8.40 9.53 -7.13
CA VAL A 70 -9.39 8.71 -7.82
C VAL A 70 -8.59 7.72 -8.65
N ASP A 71 -8.78 6.42 -8.40
CA ASP A 71 -8.18 5.37 -9.21
C ASP A 71 -8.61 5.56 -10.67
N GLN A 72 -7.65 5.76 -11.56
CA GLN A 72 -7.88 6.01 -12.99
C GLN A 72 -7.64 4.77 -13.85
N GLY A 73 -7.27 3.65 -13.22
CA GLY A 73 -6.96 2.40 -13.89
C GLY A 73 -5.52 2.34 -14.41
N TRP A 74 -5.28 1.30 -15.20
CA TRP A 74 -3.97 0.99 -15.77
C TRP A 74 -3.99 1.15 -17.28
N GLU A 75 -2.86 1.62 -17.80
CA GLU A 75 -2.61 1.74 -19.22
C GLU A 75 -1.57 0.69 -19.62
N LEU A 76 -1.95 -0.22 -20.52
CA LEU A 76 -1.02 -1.11 -21.19
C LEU A 76 -0.62 -0.52 -22.53
N SER A 77 0.66 -0.59 -22.86
CA SER A 77 1.21 -0.16 -24.14
C SER A 77 2.25 -1.14 -24.67
N ASN A 78 2.51 -1.08 -25.98
CA ASN A 78 3.45 -1.98 -26.66
C ASN A 78 3.15 -3.46 -26.39
N ILE A 79 1.87 -3.83 -26.48
CA ILE A 79 1.42 -5.20 -26.22
C ILE A 79 1.79 -6.06 -27.41
N ILE A 80 2.68 -7.01 -27.21
CA ILE A 80 3.21 -7.88 -28.25
C ILE A 80 3.14 -9.32 -27.75
N LYS A 81 2.47 -10.18 -28.52
CA LYS A 81 2.44 -11.62 -28.33
C LYS A 81 3.16 -12.30 -29.48
N GLU A 82 4.21 -13.05 -29.20
CA GLU A 82 4.92 -13.85 -30.20
C GLU A 82 4.64 -15.34 -29.93
N THR A 83 4.45 -16.11 -30.99
CA THR A 83 4.20 -17.55 -30.89
C THR A 83 5.02 -18.24 -31.95
N SER A 84 5.75 -19.26 -31.53
CA SER A 84 6.51 -20.17 -32.38
C SER A 84 6.16 -21.62 -31.99
N ASN A 85 6.76 -22.58 -32.69
CA ASN A 85 6.54 -24.00 -32.41
C ASN A 85 7.08 -24.45 -31.04
N ILE A 86 8.02 -23.70 -30.46
CA ILE A 86 8.72 -24.10 -29.21
C ILE A 86 8.56 -23.10 -28.07
N ALA A 87 8.08 -21.89 -28.37
CA ALA A 87 7.97 -20.82 -27.39
C ALA A 87 6.82 -19.87 -27.71
N LYS A 88 6.19 -19.36 -26.65
CA LYS A 88 5.29 -18.20 -26.67
C LYS A 88 5.84 -17.12 -25.77
N SER A 89 5.66 -15.86 -26.16
CA SER A 89 5.97 -14.71 -25.32
C SER A 89 4.80 -13.72 -25.34
N LEU A 90 4.58 -13.05 -24.22
CA LEU A 90 3.68 -11.91 -24.10
C LEU A 90 4.42 -10.82 -23.34
N LYS A 91 4.60 -9.65 -23.97
CA LYS A 91 5.28 -8.50 -23.39
C LYS A 91 4.43 -7.25 -23.54
N PHE A 92 4.47 -6.39 -22.54
CA PHE A 92 3.83 -5.07 -22.56
C PHE A 92 4.43 -4.17 -21.48
N ASN A 93 4.21 -2.87 -21.62
CA ASN A 93 4.48 -1.91 -20.56
C ASN A 93 3.17 -1.59 -19.84
N LEU A 94 3.16 -1.70 -18.52
CA LEU A 94 2.06 -1.25 -17.68
C LEU A 94 2.41 0.10 -17.07
N LYS A 95 1.48 1.05 -17.15
CA LYS A 95 1.52 2.31 -16.43
C LYS A 95 0.30 2.45 -15.55
N ASP A 96 0.50 2.66 -14.25
CA ASP A 96 -0.58 3.09 -13.36
C ASP A 96 -0.82 4.59 -13.56
N THR A 97 -2.09 4.94 -13.80
CA THR A 97 -2.51 6.33 -14.07
C THR A 97 -3.15 7.00 -12.86
N SER A 98 -3.29 6.27 -11.76
CA SER A 98 -3.82 6.77 -10.50
C SER A 98 -2.85 7.72 -9.84
N LYS A 99 -3.33 8.93 -9.56
CA LYS A 99 -2.50 10.00 -9.01
C LYS A 99 -1.85 9.58 -7.69
N GLY A 100 -0.56 9.81 -7.48
CA GLY A 100 0.14 9.40 -6.25
C GLY A 100 0.41 7.90 -6.11
N LEU A 101 -0.03 7.07 -7.06
CA LEU A 101 0.25 5.63 -7.12
C LEU A 101 0.94 5.25 -8.44
N GLU A 102 1.37 6.24 -9.22
CA GLU A 102 1.88 6.07 -10.56
C GLU A 102 3.14 5.21 -10.56
N ILE A 103 3.13 4.20 -11.41
CA ILE A 103 4.25 3.30 -11.63
C ILE A 103 4.32 2.98 -13.12
N THR A 104 5.52 2.74 -13.63
CA THR A 104 5.70 2.17 -14.97
C THR A 104 6.58 0.94 -14.85
N THR A 105 6.07 -0.21 -15.29
CA THR A 105 6.80 -1.48 -15.27
C THR A 105 6.70 -2.20 -16.61
N LYS A 106 7.72 -2.98 -16.94
CA LYS A 106 7.69 -3.89 -18.09
C LYS A 106 7.25 -5.27 -17.58
N CYS A 107 6.22 -5.81 -18.21
CA CYS A 107 5.72 -7.16 -17.95
C CYS A 107 6.13 -8.08 -19.10
N GLU A 108 6.60 -9.28 -18.78
CA GLU A 108 7.01 -10.27 -19.76
C GLU A 108 6.77 -11.68 -19.23
N ALA A 109 6.07 -12.48 -20.02
CA ALA A 109 5.93 -13.92 -19.82
C ALA A 109 6.55 -14.63 -21.03
N ILE A 110 7.42 -15.60 -20.77
CA ILE A 110 7.99 -16.47 -21.79
C ILE A 110 7.73 -17.91 -21.37
N VAL A 111 7.00 -18.63 -22.21
CA VAL A 111 6.73 -20.06 -22.02
C VAL A 111 7.47 -20.81 -23.10
N VAL A 112 8.33 -21.75 -22.70
CA VAL A 112 9.09 -22.61 -23.61
C VAL A 112 8.63 -24.05 -23.39
N ASN A 113 8.16 -24.70 -24.46
CA ASN A 113 7.78 -26.10 -24.45
C ASN A 113 8.27 -26.77 -25.73
N LYS A 114 9.07 -27.83 -25.58
CA LYS A 114 9.68 -28.56 -26.71
C LYS A 114 8.88 -29.77 -27.17
N THR A 115 7.89 -30.21 -26.39
CA THR A 115 7.16 -31.47 -26.61
C THR A 115 5.70 -31.26 -26.97
N SER A 116 5.10 -30.13 -26.61
CA SER A 116 3.76 -29.73 -27.03
C SER A 116 3.70 -28.23 -27.33
N THR A 117 2.61 -27.79 -27.95
CA THR A 117 2.36 -26.36 -28.19
C THR A 117 2.40 -25.61 -26.84
N PRO A 118 3.26 -24.59 -26.68
CA PRO A 118 3.31 -23.82 -25.44
C PRO A 118 1.96 -23.16 -25.15
N THR A 119 1.56 -23.08 -23.88
CA THR A 119 0.33 -22.45 -23.40
C THR A 119 0.66 -21.49 -22.26
N PHE A 120 -0.02 -20.35 -22.18
CA PHE A 120 0.09 -19.50 -20.99
C PHE A 120 -0.69 -20.15 -19.85
N GLU A 121 -0.04 -20.39 -18.72
CA GLU A 121 -0.61 -21.04 -17.56
C GLU A 121 -0.21 -20.28 -16.29
N GLY A 122 -1.21 -19.92 -15.50
CA GLY A 122 -1.01 -19.24 -14.21
C GLY A 122 -0.74 -17.75 -14.31
N SER A 123 0.02 -17.25 -13.34
CA SER A 123 0.32 -15.83 -13.14
C SER A 123 1.82 -15.57 -13.30
N TYR A 124 2.17 -14.42 -13.86
CA TYR A 124 3.52 -14.00 -14.19
C TYR A 124 3.83 -12.66 -13.54
N SER A 125 4.94 -12.57 -12.81
CA SER A 125 5.34 -11.34 -12.12
C SER A 125 6.00 -10.33 -13.05
N CYS A 126 5.60 -9.06 -12.94
CA CYS A 126 6.18 -7.95 -13.66
C CYS A 126 7.40 -7.37 -12.91
N GLY A 127 8.50 -8.13 -12.87
CA GLY A 127 9.74 -7.73 -12.21
C GLY A 127 9.66 -7.84 -10.67
N GLU A 128 10.31 -6.92 -9.96
CA GLU A 128 10.37 -6.91 -8.48
C GLU A 128 9.16 -6.23 -7.81
N GLN A 129 8.23 -5.70 -8.61
CA GLN A 129 7.05 -5.00 -8.13
C GLN A 129 5.98 -6.03 -7.76
N SER A 130 5.11 -5.71 -6.78
CA SER A 130 3.90 -6.50 -6.46
C SER A 130 2.83 -6.36 -7.55
N ILE A 131 3.20 -6.62 -8.80
CA ILE A 131 2.35 -6.60 -9.98
C ILE A 131 2.50 -7.95 -10.66
N ASP A 132 1.39 -8.65 -10.79
CA ASP A 132 1.31 -9.91 -11.50
C ASP A 132 0.27 -9.80 -12.62
N PHE A 133 0.43 -10.63 -13.66
CA PHE A 133 -0.56 -10.73 -14.72
C PHE A 133 -0.77 -12.17 -15.17
N SER A 134 -1.97 -12.45 -15.69
CA SER A 134 -2.27 -13.69 -16.40
C SER A 134 -2.90 -13.38 -17.75
N PHE A 135 -2.86 -14.36 -18.66
CA PHE A 135 -3.43 -14.23 -19.99
C PHE A 135 -4.28 -15.45 -20.32
N ASP A 136 -5.57 -15.20 -20.57
CA ASP A 136 -6.49 -16.19 -21.09
C ASP A 136 -6.43 -16.18 -22.62
N GLU A 137 -5.91 -17.26 -23.21
CA GLU A 137 -5.76 -17.38 -24.66
C GLU A 137 -7.10 -17.49 -25.40
N ASP A 138 -8.10 -18.13 -24.80
CA ASP A 138 -9.39 -18.41 -25.44
C ASP A 138 -10.18 -17.10 -25.63
N THR A 139 -10.15 -16.23 -24.63
CA THR A 139 -10.82 -14.92 -24.68
C THR A 139 -9.91 -13.77 -25.08
N SER A 140 -8.60 -14.03 -25.21
CA SER A 140 -7.56 -13.00 -25.39
C SER A 140 -7.63 -11.92 -24.31
N THR A 141 -7.85 -12.31 -23.06
CA THR A 141 -7.99 -11.39 -21.93
C THR A 141 -6.70 -11.32 -21.12
N ILE A 142 -6.20 -10.11 -20.88
CA ILE A 142 -5.16 -9.88 -19.86
C ILE A 142 -5.86 -9.57 -18.55
N HIS A 143 -5.46 -10.27 -17.49
CA HIS A 143 -5.79 -9.94 -16.10
C HIS A 143 -4.55 -9.37 -15.44
N VAL A 144 -4.71 -8.27 -14.71
CA VAL A 144 -3.64 -7.63 -13.94
C VAL A 144 -4.05 -7.60 -12.49
N HIS A 145 -3.11 -7.93 -11.63
CA HIS A 145 -3.20 -7.81 -10.18
C HIS A 145 -2.07 -6.91 -9.68
N ARG A 146 -2.38 -6.03 -8.73
CA ARG A 146 -1.39 -5.17 -8.11
C ARG A 146 -1.65 -5.04 -6.61
N GLY A 147 -0.61 -5.28 -5.82
CA GLY A 147 -0.54 -4.88 -4.41
C GLY A 147 0.12 -3.51 -4.24
N TYR A 148 -0.44 -2.63 -3.43
CA TYR A 148 0.17 -1.36 -3.05
C TYR A 148 -0.35 -0.83 -1.73
N THR A 149 0.40 0.09 -1.11
CA THR A 149 -0.06 0.83 0.06
C THR A 149 -0.83 2.08 -0.39
N ASP A 150 -2.07 2.21 0.07
CA ASP A 150 -2.91 3.39 -0.13
C ASP A 150 -3.36 3.97 1.23
N PRO A 151 -2.83 5.14 1.62
CA PRO A 151 -3.20 5.78 2.88
C PRO A 151 -4.68 6.22 2.93
N CYS A 152 -5.40 6.17 1.82
CA CYS A 152 -6.79 6.60 1.74
C CYS A 152 -7.84 5.56 2.14
N VAL A 153 -7.48 4.28 2.22
CA VAL A 153 -8.44 3.19 2.52
C VAL A 153 -8.52 2.85 4.01
N GLY A 154 -7.74 3.53 4.85
CA GLY A 154 -7.65 3.28 6.29
C GLY A 154 -6.68 2.14 6.60
N THR A 155 -6.71 1.60 7.82
CA THR A 155 -5.85 0.46 8.21
C THR A 155 -6.62 -0.87 8.11
N PRO A 156 -6.05 -1.91 7.49
CA PRO A 156 -4.73 -1.95 6.86
C PRO A 156 -4.68 -1.09 5.59
N ASP A 157 -3.55 -0.42 5.40
CA ASP A 157 -3.33 0.49 4.26
C ASP A 157 -2.84 -0.26 3.02
N PHE A 158 -2.66 -1.59 3.10
CA PHE A 158 -2.32 -2.42 1.96
C PHE A 158 -3.57 -2.83 1.19
N VAL A 159 -3.54 -2.60 -0.13
CA VAL A 159 -4.64 -2.88 -1.05
C VAL A 159 -4.18 -3.87 -2.09
N GLN A 160 -5.05 -4.79 -2.44
CA GLN A 160 -4.96 -5.56 -3.67
C GLN A 160 -6.01 -5.06 -4.67
N ALA A 161 -5.53 -4.59 -5.81
CA ALA A 161 -6.34 -4.13 -6.92
C ALA A 161 -6.31 -5.13 -8.07
N PHE A 162 -7.45 -5.26 -8.75
CA PHE A 162 -7.65 -6.19 -9.87
C PHE A 162 -8.28 -5.48 -11.05
N GLY A 163 -7.89 -5.86 -12.26
CA GLY A 163 -8.45 -5.35 -13.49
C GLY A 163 -8.24 -6.33 -14.64
N GLN A 164 -9.13 -6.31 -15.62
CA GLN A 164 -9.01 -7.19 -16.78
C GLN A 164 -9.54 -6.53 -18.05
N LYS A 165 -9.01 -6.94 -19.20
CA LYS A 165 -9.48 -6.44 -20.49
C LYS A 165 -9.12 -7.37 -21.64
N VAL A 166 -10.07 -7.55 -22.56
CA VAL A 166 -9.84 -8.22 -23.84
C VAL A 166 -8.89 -7.38 -24.69
N VAL A 167 -7.86 -8.02 -25.23
CA VAL A 167 -6.85 -7.38 -26.08
C VAL A 167 -7.24 -7.55 -27.55
N PRO A 168 -7.49 -6.45 -28.29
CA PRO A 168 -7.82 -6.52 -29.71
C PRO A 168 -6.53 -6.69 -30.53
N PHE A 169 -6.00 -7.91 -30.56
CA PHE A 169 -4.78 -8.20 -31.30
C PHE A 169 -4.97 -8.09 -32.82
N THR A 170 -3.98 -7.49 -33.49
CA THR A 170 -3.76 -7.65 -34.92
C THR A 170 -2.65 -8.68 -35.12
N THR A 171 -2.94 -9.79 -35.79
CA THR A 171 -2.01 -10.91 -35.97
C THR A 171 -1.43 -10.97 -37.38
N LEU A 172 -0.10 -11.10 -37.44
CA LEU A 172 0.66 -11.44 -38.63
C LEU A 172 1.20 -12.87 -38.49
N THR A 173 0.83 -13.76 -39.42
CA THR A 173 1.29 -15.15 -39.44
C THR A 173 2.40 -15.33 -40.48
N THR A 174 3.45 -16.06 -40.11
CA THR A 174 4.61 -16.39 -40.96
C THR A 174 4.88 -17.89 -40.91
N SER A 175 5.80 -18.38 -41.74
CA SER A 175 6.23 -19.79 -41.72
C SER A 175 6.94 -20.22 -40.44
N TYR A 176 7.41 -19.27 -39.62
CA TYR A 176 8.18 -19.54 -38.39
C TYR A 176 7.36 -19.31 -37.10
N GLY A 177 6.10 -18.90 -37.24
CA GLY A 177 5.24 -18.53 -36.12
C GLY A 177 4.36 -17.33 -36.43
N SER A 178 3.75 -16.76 -35.40
CA SER A 178 2.90 -15.58 -35.49
C SER A 178 3.33 -14.49 -34.52
N GLU A 179 3.22 -13.25 -34.96
CA GLU A 179 3.35 -12.07 -34.12
C GLU A 179 1.98 -11.39 -34.04
N SER A 180 1.53 -11.05 -32.84
CA SER A 180 0.29 -10.31 -32.60
C SER A 180 0.58 -9.04 -31.81
N LYS A 181 0.01 -7.92 -32.23
CA LYS A 181 0.27 -6.60 -31.63
C LYS A 181 -1.02 -5.87 -31.27
N ALA A 182 -0.97 -5.11 -30.19
CA ALA A 182 -1.95 -4.08 -29.85
C ALA A 182 -1.23 -2.84 -29.31
N SER A 183 -1.62 -1.66 -29.78
CA SER A 183 -0.88 -0.42 -29.51
C SER A 183 -1.07 0.08 -28.08
N LYS A 184 -2.32 0.17 -27.62
CA LYS A 184 -2.68 0.74 -26.32
C LYS A 184 -3.99 0.17 -25.80
N LEU A 185 -4.07 -0.11 -24.51
CA LEU A 185 -5.26 -0.62 -23.84
C LEU A 185 -5.41 0.01 -22.46
N TYR A 186 -6.63 0.42 -22.11
CA TYR A 186 -6.95 0.88 -20.76
C TYR A 186 -7.71 -0.21 -20.01
N ILE A 187 -7.19 -0.57 -18.83
CA ILE A 187 -7.76 -1.54 -17.92
C ILE A 187 -8.33 -0.78 -16.71
N PRO A 188 -9.66 -0.77 -16.53
CA PRO A 188 -10.22 -0.21 -15.31
C PRO A 188 -9.87 -1.13 -14.12
N VAL A 189 -9.61 -0.54 -12.95
CA VAL A 189 -9.60 -1.30 -11.71
C VAL A 189 -11.05 -1.65 -11.37
N THR A 190 -11.33 -2.95 -11.29
CA THR A 190 -12.68 -3.49 -11.12
C THR A 190 -12.97 -3.93 -9.69
N ALA A 191 -11.93 -4.20 -8.91
CA ALA A 191 -12.05 -4.58 -7.50
C ALA A 191 -10.84 -4.12 -6.71
N MET A 192 -11.08 -3.76 -5.44
CA MET A 192 -10.06 -3.43 -4.46
C MET A 192 -10.41 -4.13 -3.14
N THR A 193 -9.43 -4.78 -2.52
CA THR A 193 -9.58 -5.41 -1.20
C THR A 193 -8.45 -4.95 -0.28
N ALA A 194 -8.80 -4.47 0.91
CA ALA A 194 -7.86 -4.14 2.00
C ALA A 194 -7.78 -5.27 3.02
#